data_AF-A0A7K2MSG1-F1
#
_entry.id   AF-A0A7K2MSG1-F1
#
_cell.length_a   1.000
_cell.length_b   1.000
_cell.length_c   1.000
_cell.angle_alpha   90.00
_cell.angle_beta   90.00
_cell.angle_gamma   90.00
#
_symmetry.space_group_name_H-M   'P 1'
#
loop_
_entity.id
_entity.type
_entity.pdbx_description
1 polymer ?
#
loop_
_entity_poly.entity_id
_entity_poly.type
_entity_poly.pdbx_seq_one_letter_code
_entity_poly.pdbx_strand_id
1 'polypeptide(L)'
;ALLDLARDALRQDLARCVHGAGGALQVDEGWRTMPYLGAGSVGIGMVLDDYLAHRADEEFARAGDEIVAAAQAMFYAQPGLFRGVAGMVLYLGRTTATAPGTGPEAVRRQLDALSWHAMSYRDRLAFPGEQMMRLSMDLSTGTAGCLLAVASVLGGAPTGLPFLPPLRQSSAP
;
A
#
# COMPACT_ATOMS: atom_id res chain seq x y z
N ALA A 1 4.18 27.15 -2.46
CA ALA A 1 5.16 26.80 -1.40
C ALA A 1 5.02 25.34 -0.97
N LEU A 2 4.00 24.95 -0.18
CA LEU A 2 3.91 23.57 0.35
C LEU A 2 3.75 22.50 -0.74
N LEU A 3 2.92 22.72 -1.75
CA LEU A 3 2.79 21.79 -2.88
C LEU A 3 4.06 21.72 -3.74
N ASP A 4 4.86 22.78 -3.81
CA ASP A 4 6.12 22.74 -4.56
C ASP A 4 7.14 21.87 -3.83
N LEU A 5 7.23 22.01 -2.50
CA LEU A 5 8.05 21.15 -1.65
C LEU A 5 7.61 19.68 -1.71
N ALA A 6 6.29 19.43 -1.71
CA ALA A 6 5.75 18.07 -1.84
C ALA A 6 6.15 17.44 -3.19
N ARG A 7 6.04 18.19 -4.29
CA ARG A 7 6.49 17.73 -5.61
C ARG A 7 7.97 17.37 -5.61
N ASP A 8 8.81 18.24 -5.05
CA ASP A 8 10.26 18.04 -5.06
C ASP A 8 10.64 16.81 -4.20
N ALA A 9 9.98 16.59 -3.06
CA ALA A 9 10.14 15.40 -2.23
C ALA A 9 9.70 14.12 -2.97
N LEU A 10 8.53 14.13 -3.62
CA LEU A 10 8.04 12.99 -4.39
C LEU A 10 8.97 12.64 -5.56
N ARG A 11 9.51 13.63 -6.26
CA ARG A 11 10.53 13.40 -7.31
C ARG A 11 11.79 12.79 -6.74
N GLN A 12 12.23 13.21 -5.56
CA GLN A 12 13.40 12.63 -4.90
C GLN A 12 13.15 11.17 -4.49
N ASP A 13 11.96 10.84 -4.01
CA ASP A 13 11.58 9.46 -3.67
C ASP A 13 11.48 8.59 -4.94
N LEU A 14 10.85 9.09 -6.01
CA LEU A 14 10.75 8.39 -7.29
C LEU A 14 12.11 8.22 -7.99
N ALA A 15 13.05 9.15 -7.81
CA ALA A 15 14.41 9.02 -8.33
C ALA A 15 15.20 7.87 -7.68
N ARG A 16 14.72 7.33 -6.54
CA ARG A 16 15.26 6.14 -5.89
C ARG A 16 14.56 4.85 -6.33
N CYS A 17 13.57 4.94 -7.21
CA CYS A 17 12.89 3.77 -7.73
C CYS A 17 13.55 3.25 -9.00
N VAL A 18 13.45 1.93 -9.19
CA VAL A 18 13.85 1.21 -10.40
C VAL A 18 12.71 0.32 -10.85
N HIS A 19 12.65 0.03 -12.15
CA HIS A 19 11.72 -0.95 -12.70
C HIS A 19 12.24 -2.36 -12.43
N GLY A 20 11.47 -3.12 -11.66
CA GLY A 20 11.70 -4.54 -11.44
C GLY A 20 11.17 -5.42 -12.59
N ALA A 21 11.23 -6.73 -12.39
CA ALA A 21 10.61 -7.68 -13.30
C ALA A 21 9.10 -7.41 -13.43
N GLY A 22 8.58 -7.41 -14.66
CA GLY A 22 7.17 -7.12 -14.94
C GLY A 22 6.80 -5.63 -14.94
N GLY A 23 7.77 -4.71 -14.92
CA GLY A 23 7.53 -3.27 -15.05
C GLY A 23 7.08 -2.58 -13.76
N ALA A 24 7.09 -3.29 -12.63
CA ALA A 24 6.74 -2.70 -11.34
C ALA A 24 7.79 -1.69 -10.88
N LEU A 25 7.36 -0.47 -10.57
CA LEU A 25 8.22 0.55 -10.00
C LEU A 25 8.40 0.29 -8.50
N GLN A 26 9.64 0.10 -8.07
CA GLN A 26 9.98 -0.25 -6.68
C GLN A 26 11.17 0.56 -6.20
N VAL A 27 11.19 0.89 -4.91
CA VAL A 27 12.34 1.59 -4.30
C VAL A 27 13.56 0.66 -4.34
N ASP A 28 14.72 1.17 -4.78
CA ASP A 28 15.98 0.46 -4.77
C ASP A 28 16.76 0.73 -3.47
N GLU A 29 17.04 -0.31 -2.70
CA GLU A 29 17.92 -0.24 -1.53
C GLU A 29 19.39 -0.55 -1.86
N GLY A 30 19.72 -0.77 -3.15
CA GLY A 30 21.05 -1.10 -3.67
C GLY A 30 21.41 -2.58 -3.61
N TRP A 31 20.67 -3.38 -2.84
CA TRP A 31 20.84 -4.84 -2.72
C TRP A 31 19.54 -5.63 -2.91
N ARG A 32 18.40 -4.93 -2.94
CA ARG A 32 17.07 -5.45 -3.27
C ARG A 32 16.14 -4.30 -3.66
N THR A 33 15.01 -4.64 -4.27
CA THR A 33 13.89 -3.72 -4.44
C THR A 33 12.88 -3.85 -3.30
N MET A 34 12.20 -2.75 -2.97
CA MET A 34 11.29 -2.64 -1.85
C MET A 34 9.90 -2.16 -2.31
N PRO A 35 8.88 -3.03 -2.30
CA PRO A 35 7.53 -2.66 -2.71
C PRO A 35 6.67 -2.12 -1.56
N TYR A 36 7.02 -2.39 -0.30
CA TYR A 36 6.07 -2.28 0.82
C TYR A 36 5.69 -0.85 1.24
N LEU A 37 4.57 -0.73 1.93
CA LEU A 37 4.01 0.54 2.43
C LEU A 37 4.97 1.37 3.30
N GLY A 38 5.77 0.75 4.17
CA GLY A 38 6.54 1.49 5.18
C GLY A 38 7.80 2.17 4.67
N ALA A 39 8.47 1.59 3.67
CA ALA A 39 9.76 2.08 3.14
C ALA A 39 9.96 1.76 1.65
N GLY A 40 8.88 1.44 0.94
CA GLY A 40 8.89 1.01 -0.44
C GLY A 40 7.94 1.83 -1.30
N SER A 41 7.84 1.42 -2.56
CA SER A 41 7.13 2.20 -3.57
C SER A 41 5.63 2.32 -3.31
N VAL A 42 4.99 1.35 -2.67
CA VAL A 42 3.59 1.48 -2.26
C VAL A 42 3.39 2.63 -1.26
N GLY A 43 4.37 2.90 -0.38
CA GLY A 43 4.34 4.07 0.49
C GLY A 43 4.32 5.39 -0.29
N ILE A 44 5.09 5.46 -1.37
CA ILE A 44 5.09 6.61 -2.30
C ILE A 44 3.73 6.70 -3.01
N GLY A 45 3.22 5.57 -3.51
CA GLY A 45 1.92 5.48 -4.17
C GLY A 45 0.77 6.02 -3.32
N MET A 46 0.78 5.75 -2.00
CA MET A 46 -0.25 6.23 -1.07
C MET A 46 -0.44 7.75 -1.06
N VAL A 47 0.62 8.52 -1.37
CA VAL A 47 0.63 9.99 -1.30
C VAL A 47 0.71 10.66 -2.68
N LEU A 48 1.02 9.90 -3.74
CA LEU A 48 0.93 10.42 -5.12
C LEU A 48 -0.51 10.82 -5.45
N ASP A 49 -1.48 9.99 -5.10
CA ASP A 49 -2.91 10.27 -5.32
C ASP A 49 -3.36 11.55 -4.59
N ASP A 50 -2.86 11.81 -3.38
CA ASP A 50 -3.15 13.05 -2.64
C ASP A 50 -2.58 14.29 -3.36
N TYR A 51 -1.37 14.20 -3.90
CA TYR A 51 -0.79 15.29 -4.67
C TYR A 51 -1.56 15.53 -5.97
N LEU A 52 -1.90 14.45 -6.69
CA LEU A 52 -2.60 14.51 -7.97
C LEU A 52 -4.02 15.08 -7.85
N ALA A 53 -4.67 14.92 -6.68
CA ALA A 53 -5.93 15.59 -6.37
C ALA A 53 -5.82 17.13 -6.33
N HIS A 54 -4.61 17.68 -6.23
CA HIS A 54 -4.35 19.12 -6.20
C HIS A 54 -3.69 19.65 -7.48
N ARG A 55 -2.82 18.86 -8.12
CA ARG A 55 -2.08 19.26 -9.33
C ARG A 55 -1.82 18.06 -10.23
N ALA A 56 -2.21 18.19 -11.50
CA ALA A 56 -1.84 17.21 -12.51
C ALA A 56 -0.31 17.19 -12.70
N ASP A 57 0.25 15.99 -12.75
CA ASP A 57 1.65 15.72 -13.11
C ASP A 57 1.69 14.34 -13.79
N GLU A 58 2.05 14.32 -15.08
CA GLU A 58 2.02 13.09 -15.90
C GLU A 58 3.05 12.05 -15.43
N GLU A 59 4.19 12.52 -14.89
CA GLU A 59 5.22 11.62 -14.36
C GLU A 59 4.69 10.89 -13.12
N PHE A 60 3.98 11.61 -12.25
CA PHE A 60 3.39 11.05 -11.04
C PHE A 60 2.22 10.12 -11.34
N ALA A 61 1.37 10.46 -12.31
CA ALA A 61 0.28 9.59 -12.75
C ALA A 61 0.83 8.25 -13.28
N ARG A 62 1.85 8.32 -14.16
CA ARG A 62 2.52 7.13 -14.68
C ARG A 62 3.21 6.33 -13.56
N ALA A 63 3.89 7.00 -12.63
CA ALA A 63 4.52 6.32 -11.50
C ALA A 63 3.48 5.58 -10.64
N GLY A 64 2.32 6.19 -10.38
CA GLY A 64 1.20 5.53 -9.67
C GLY A 64 0.76 4.23 -10.37
N ASP A 65 0.57 4.29 -11.68
CA ASP A 65 0.23 3.13 -12.51
C ASP A 65 1.30 2.03 -12.46
N GLU A 66 2.59 2.38 -12.45
CA GLU A 66 3.69 1.43 -12.35
C GLU A 66 3.87 0.85 -10.93
N ILE A 67 3.51 1.62 -9.89
CA ILE A 67 3.52 1.17 -8.48
C ILE A 67 2.38 0.19 -8.21
N VAL A 68 1.24 0.32 -8.90
CA VAL A 68 0.14 -0.67 -8.83
C VAL A 68 0.63 -2.08 -9.13
N ALA A 69 1.56 -2.27 -10.08
CA ALA A 69 2.14 -3.58 -10.35
C ALA A 69 2.96 -4.14 -9.18
N ALA A 70 3.59 -3.30 -8.34
CA ALA A 70 4.32 -3.72 -7.15
C ALA A 70 3.40 -4.30 -6.05
N ALA A 71 2.12 -3.91 -6.04
CA ALA A 71 1.10 -4.41 -5.11
C ALA A 71 0.38 -5.68 -5.59
N GLN A 72 0.78 -6.24 -6.74
CA GLN A 72 0.13 -7.39 -7.36
C GLN A 72 0.91 -8.70 -7.22
N ALA A 73 1.92 -8.76 -6.35
CA ALA A 73 2.67 -9.99 -6.15
C ALA A 73 1.74 -11.11 -5.68
N MET A 74 2.00 -12.33 -6.17
CA MET A 74 1.24 -13.54 -5.83
C MET A 74 1.56 -14.07 -4.42
N PHE A 75 2.66 -13.60 -3.83
CA PHE A 75 3.14 -14.06 -2.53
C PHE A 75 3.87 -12.95 -1.78
N TYR A 76 3.64 -12.89 -0.47
CA TYR A 76 4.37 -12.04 0.46
C TYR A 76 4.82 -12.90 1.64
N ALA A 77 6.04 -12.66 2.13
CA ALA A 77 6.57 -13.44 3.25
C ALA A 77 5.87 -13.13 4.59
N GLN A 78 5.23 -11.95 4.69
CA GLN A 78 4.74 -11.40 5.95
C GLN A 78 3.36 -10.75 5.78
N PRO A 79 2.51 -10.81 6.82
CA PRO A 79 1.17 -10.22 6.77
C PRO A 79 1.14 -8.72 7.07
N GLY A 80 2.18 -8.19 7.72
CA GLY A 80 2.16 -6.87 8.37
C GLY A 80 1.83 -5.69 7.46
N LEU A 81 1.42 -4.58 8.08
CA LEU A 81 1.01 -3.36 7.38
C LEU A 81 2.18 -2.69 6.67
N PHE A 82 3.32 -2.50 7.35
CA PHE A 82 4.45 -1.77 6.77
C PHE A 82 5.36 -2.62 5.88
N ARG A 83 5.38 -3.93 6.10
CA ARG A 83 6.26 -4.88 5.40
C ARG A 83 5.51 -6.15 5.00
N GLY A 84 4.35 -6.03 4.39
CA GLY A 84 3.55 -7.20 4.06
C GLY A 84 2.31 -6.92 3.22
N VAL A 85 1.51 -7.97 3.05
CA VAL A 85 0.30 -7.95 2.20
C VAL A 85 -0.78 -7.01 2.73
N ALA A 86 -0.89 -6.78 4.05
CA ALA A 86 -1.86 -5.81 4.58
C ALA A 86 -1.59 -4.39 4.06
N GLY A 87 -0.33 -4.00 3.84
CA GLY A 87 0.01 -2.74 3.19
C GLY A 87 -0.50 -2.65 1.76
N MET A 88 -0.49 -3.77 1.03
CA MET A 88 -0.98 -3.84 -0.35
C MET A 88 -2.50 -3.76 -0.41
N VAL A 89 -3.19 -4.43 0.52
CA VAL A 89 -4.65 -4.31 0.68
C VAL A 89 -5.05 -2.85 0.91
N LEU A 90 -4.37 -2.17 1.86
CA LEU A 90 -4.65 -0.77 2.16
C LEU A 90 -4.43 0.13 0.94
N TYR A 91 -3.32 -0.07 0.21
CA TYR A 91 -3.01 0.72 -0.97
C TYR A 91 -4.00 0.52 -2.11
N LEU A 92 -4.28 -0.74 -2.49
CA LEU A 92 -5.22 -1.03 -3.57
C LEU A 92 -6.66 -0.61 -3.23
N GLY A 93 -7.00 -0.58 -1.95
CA GLY A 93 -8.28 -0.05 -1.46
C GLY A 93 -8.40 1.47 -1.52
N ARG A 94 -7.25 2.16 -1.55
CA ARG A 94 -7.19 3.63 -1.55
C ARG A 94 -6.97 4.22 -2.94
N THR A 95 -6.12 3.59 -3.77
CA THR A 95 -5.52 4.27 -4.92
C THR A 95 -6.53 4.71 -5.98
N THR A 96 -6.25 5.83 -6.64
CA THR A 96 -7.02 6.33 -7.80
C THR A 96 -6.41 5.98 -9.15
N ALA A 97 -5.29 5.24 -9.17
CA ALA A 97 -4.67 4.75 -10.39
C ALA A 97 -5.64 3.86 -11.20
N THR A 98 -5.55 3.97 -12.53
CA THR A 98 -6.42 3.22 -13.46
C THR A 98 -5.72 2.09 -14.18
N ALA A 99 -4.45 1.82 -13.82
CA ALA A 99 -3.68 0.70 -14.35
C ALA A 99 -4.36 -0.67 -14.17
N PRO A 100 -4.03 -1.65 -15.03
CA PRO A 100 -4.42 -3.04 -14.81
C PRO A 100 -4.05 -3.54 -13.40
N GLY A 101 -4.98 -4.24 -12.78
CA GLY A 101 -4.80 -4.80 -11.43
C GLY A 101 -5.03 -3.82 -10.29
N THR A 102 -5.84 -2.78 -10.53
CA THR A 102 -6.63 -2.08 -9.51
C THR A 102 -8.05 -2.65 -9.38
N GLY A 103 -8.86 -2.05 -8.50
CA GLY A 103 -10.27 -2.37 -8.35
C GLY A 103 -10.57 -3.57 -7.43
N PRO A 104 -11.86 -3.94 -7.29
CA PRO A 104 -12.31 -4.90 -6.28
C PRO A 104 -11.66 -6.28 -6.38
N GLU A 105 -11.40 -6.77 -7.59
CA GLU A 105 -10.75 -8.05 -7.82
C GLU A 105 -9.28 -8.05 -7.37
N ALA A 106 -8.58 -6.92 -7.52
CA ALA A 106 -7.22 -6.79 -7.04
C ALA A 106 -7.15 -6.80 -5.51
N VAL A 107 -8.06 -6.08 -4.87
CA VAL A 107 -8.21 -6.10 -3.40
C VAL A 107 -8.56 -7.51 -2.92
N ARG A 108 -9.49 -8.20 -3.58
CA ARG A 108 -9.87 -9.58 -3.25
C ARG A 108 -8.65 -10.51 -3.25
N ARG A 109 -7.83 -10.47 -4.30
CA ARG A 109 -6.61 -11.29 -4.39
C ARG A 109 -5.67 -11.06 -3.20
N GLN A 110 -5.48 -9.81 -2.77
CA GLN A 110 -4.61 -9.51 -1.64
C GLN A 110 -5.22 -9.90 -0.29
N LEU A 111 -6.55 -9.83 -0.15
CA LEU A 111 -7.25 -10.39 1.02
C LEU A 111 -7.10 -11.92 1.09
N ASP A 112 -7.19 -12.61 -0.05
CA ASP A 112 -6.99 -14.06 -0.12
C ASP A 112 -5.54 -14.42 0.25
N ALA A 113 -4.56 -13.66 -0.22
CA ALA A 113 -3.15 -13.84 0.17
C ALA A 113 -2.92 -13.55 1.67
N LEU A 114 -3.57 -12.51 2.23
CA LEU A 114 -3.52 -12.23 3.67
C LEU A 114 -4.05 -13.41 4.50
N SER A 115 -5.09 -14.09 4.02
CA SER A 115 -5.70 -15.23 4.73
C SER A 115 -4.73 -16.40 4.95
N TRP A 116 -3.68 -16.54 4.12
CA TRP A 116 -2.67 -17.59 4.29
C TRP A 116 -1.86 -17.44 5.58
N HIS A 117 -1.83 -16.23 6.15
CA HIS A 117 -1.11 -15.93 7.39
C HIS A 117 -2.03 -15.92 8.62
N ALA A 118 -3.34 -16.18 8.44
CA ALA A 118 -4.31 -16.17 9.51
C ALA A 118 -4.09 -17.33 10.49
N MET A 119 -4.08 -17.03 11.79
CA MET A 119 -3.98 -18.02 12.85
C MET A 119 -5.12 -17.86 13.86
N SER A 120 -5.54 -18.96 14.47
CA SER A 120 -6.40 -18.91 15.66
C SER A 120 -5.55 -18.78 16.91
N TYR A 121 -5.83 -17.77 17.73
CA TYR A 121 -5.24 -17.60 19.06
C TYR A 121 -6.34 -17.22 20.05
N ARG A 122 -6.61 -18.10 21.01
CA ARG A 122 -7.70 -17.93 22.01
C ARG A 122 -9.05 -17.64 21.35
N ASP A 123 -9.42 -18.44 20.35
CA ASP A 123 -10.67 -18.31 19.59
C ASP A 123 -10.85 -16.94 18.90
N ARG A 124 -9.74 -16.26 18.60
CA ARG A 124 -9.68 -15.00 17.87
C ARG A 124 -8.69 -15.11 16.73
N LEU A 125 -8.92 -14.30 15.70
CA LEU A 125 -8.01 -14.17 14.58
C LEU A 125 -6.75 -13.41 15.03
N ALA A 126 -5.58 -13.96 14.72
CA ALA A 126 -4.29 -13.35 14.99
C ALA A 126 -3.34 -13.56 13.82
N PHE A 127 -2.40 -12.64 13.68
CA PHE A 127 -1.35 -12.70 12.67
C PHE A 127 0.04 -12.71 13.31
N PRO A 128 0.98 -13.49 12.77
CA PRO A 128 2.38 -13.41 13.14
C PRO A 128 3.00 -12.08 12.68
N GLY A 129 3.97 -11.59 13.46
CA GLY A 129 4.66 -10.34 13.18
C GLY A 129 5.91 -10.52 12.32
N GLU A 130 6.90 -9.66 12.56
CA GLU A 130 8.20 -9.69 11.89
C GLU A 130 8.84 -11.10 11.92
N GLN A 131 9.40 -11.48 10.77
CA GLN A 131 10.00 -12.81 10.51
C GLN A 131 9.10 -14.02 10.77
N MET A 132 7.79 -13.84 10.97
CA MET A 132 6.84 -14.91 11.27
C MET A 132 7.15 -15.70 12.56
N MET A 133 8.01 -15.17 13.45
CA MET A 133 8.53 -15.91 14.61
C MET A 133 7.58 -15.94 15.82
N ARG A 134 6.69 -14.95 15.94
CA ARG A 134 5.72 -14.83 17.04
C ARG A 134 4.49 -14.06 16.60
N LEU A 135 3.37 -14.27 17.30
CA LEU A 135 2.18 -13.44 17.15
C LEU A 135 2.49 -11.98 17.54
N SER A 136 1.96 -11.04 16.77
CA SER A 136 2.00 -9.62 17.11
C SER A 136 0.61 -8.98 17.04
N MET A 137 0.38 -8.00 17.90
CA MET A 137 -0.86 -7.21 17.99
C MET A 137 -0.61 -5.72 17.66
N ASP A 138 0.61 -5.34 17.26
CA ASP A 138 0.93 -3.96 16.93
C ASP A 138 0.45 -3.55 15.52
N LEU A 139 0.47 -2.24 15.26
CA LEU A 139 0.00 -1.64 14.01
C LEU A 139 0.91 -1.92 12.81
N SER A 140 2.23 -1.93 13.01
CA SER A 140 3.21 -2.01 11.93
C SER A 140 3.34 -3.44 11.40
N THR A 141 3.47 -4.40 12.31
CA THR A 141 3.82 -5.79 11.97
C THR A 141 2.70 -6.78 12.24
N GLY A 142 1.73 -6.44 13.10
CA GLY A 142 0.81 -7.40 13.68
C GLY A 142 -0.65 -7.26 13.28
N THR A 143 -1.49 -7.91 14.09
CA THR A 143 -2.93 -8.07 13.90
C THR A 143 -3.67 -6.74 13.79
N ALA A 144 -3.26 -5.70 14.53
CA ALA A 144 -3.92 -4.39 14.45
C ALA A 144 -3.72 -3.73 13.07
N GLY A 145 -2.54 -3.89 12.46
CA GLY A 145 -2.29 -3.43 11.10
C GLY A 145 -3.10 -4.18 10.05
N CYS A 146 -3.19 -5.50 10.21
CA CYS A 146 -4.02 -6.34 9.34
C CYS A 146 -5.50 -5.95 9.45
N LEU A 147 -6.00 -5.72 10.67
CA LEU A 147 -7.37 -5.28 10.90
C LEU A 147 -7.65 -3.92 10.26
N LEU A 148 -6.73 -2.96 10.38
CA LEU A 148 -6.87 -1.64 9.75
C LEU A 148 -6.98 -1.77 8.23
N ALA A 149 -6.12 -2.58 7.60
CA ALA A 149 -6.15 -2.80 6.16
C ALA A 149 -7.48 -3.43 5.72
N VAL A 150 -7.94 -4.49 6.39
CA VAL A 150 -9.23 -5.14 6.09
C VAL A 150 -10.40 -4.17 6.29
N ALA A 151 -10.40 -3.41 7.38
CA ALA A 151 -11.44 -2.43 7.67
C ALA A 151 -11.47 -1.28 6.64
N SER A 152 -10.34 -0.93 6.03
CA SER A 152 -10.30 0.10 4.98
C SER A 152 -11.06 -0.29 3.71
N VAL A 153 -11.21 -1.60 3.44
CA VAL A 153 -11.84 -2.12 2.21
C VAL A 153 -13.17 -2.84 2.44
N LEU A 154 -13.42 -3.35 3.65
CA LEU A 154 -14.67 -4.05 4.02
C LEU A 154 -15.48 -3.33 5.10
N GLY A 155 -14.92 -2.32 5.76
CA GLY A 155 -15.58 -1.61 6.85
C GLY A 155 -16.69 -0.69 6.36
N GLY A 156 -17.75 -0.55 7.17
CA GLY A 156 -18.85 0.39 6.89
C GLY A 156 -18.52 1.86 7.17
N ALA A 157 -17.37 2.14 7.81
CA ALA A 157 -16.90 3.48 8.09
C ALA A 157 -15.48 3.68 7.50
N PRO A 158 -15.16 4.88 6.96
CA PRO A 158 -13.84 5.17 6.44
C PRO A 158 -12.75 4.89 7.47
N THR A 159 -11.85 3.96 7.14
CA THR A 159 -10.73 3.56 8.00
C THR A 159 -9.43 3.71 7.21
N GLY A 160 -8.42 4.33 7.82
CA GLY A 160 -7.14 4.62 7.16
C GLY A 160 -6.05 4.98 8.15
N LEU A 161 -4.86 5.28 7.63
CA LEU A 161 -3.74 5.69 8.47
C LEU A 161 -4.00 7.06 9.11
N PRO A 162 -3.58 7.26 10.38
CA PRO A 162 -3.56 8.60 10.97
C PRO A 162 -2.76 9.56 10.10
N PHE A 163 -3.25 10.80 9.99
CA PHE A 163 -2.62 11.87 9.21
C PHE A 163 -2.53 11.62 7.69
N LEU A 164 -3.24 10.61 7.18
CA LEU A 164 -3.44 10.42 5.75
C LEU A 164 -4.95 10.51 5.45
N PRO A 165 -5.47 11.69 5.07
CA PRO A 165 -6.90 11.89 4.89
C PRO A 165 -7.45 11.00 3.77
N PRO A 166 -8.74 10.64 3.77
CA PRO A 166 -9.37 10.00 2.63
C PRO A 166 -9.15 10.85 1.36
N LEU A 167 -8.89 10.20 0.23
CA LEU A 167 -8.86 10.91 -1.04
C LEU A 167 -10.22 11.57 -1.23
N ARG A 168 -10.23 12.88 -1.50
CA ARG A 168 -11.49 13.59 -1.75
C ARG A 168 -12.11 12.96 -2.98
N GLN A 169 -13.22 12.27 -2.81
CA GLN A 169 -14.05 11.91 -3.95
C GLN A 169 -14.45 13.22 -4.60
N SER A 170 -14.01 13.45 -5.83
CA SER A 170 -14.55 14.55 -6.61
C SER A 170 -16.04 14.29 -6.69
N SER A 171 -16.84 15.09 -5.98
CA SER A 171 -18.27 15.11 -6.23
C SER A 171 -18.40 15.40 -7.72
N ALA A 172 -18.92 14.44 -8.48
CA ALA A 172 -19.28 14.70 -9.86
C ALA A 172 -20.25 15.90 -9.88
N PRO A 173 -20.09 16.84 -10.82
CA PRO A 173 -21.03 17.94 -10.96
C PRO A 173 -22.44 17.46 -11.30
#